data_AF-A0A385MYL8-F1
#
_entry.id   AF-A0A385MYL8-F1
#
_cell.length_a   1.000
_cell.length_b   1.000
_cell.length_c   1.000
_cell.angle_alpha   90.00
_cell.angle_beta   90.00
_cell.angle_gamma   90.00
#
_symmetry.space_group_name_H-M   'P 1'
#
loop_
_entity.id
_entity.type
_entity.pdbx_description
1 polymer ?
#
loop_
_entity_poly.entity_id
_entity_poly.type
_entity_poly.pdbx_seq_one_letter_code
_entity_poly.pdbx_strand_id
1 'polypeptide(L)'
;MAAFLPAFEKMIDNEGGYTLHRVEGDRGGATYAGIARNFHPDWEGWPLLDAGVPDSQLMPHVAAFYQQHFWERIRGDFIDSQRVAETLFDFAVNAGLSAASKLAQEVADVYVDGIIGTKSLKAINNMPPEVFLHGYALKKVARYAEIVNHNPSQAKFLLGWINRTLKGIA
;
A
#
# COMPACT_ATOMS: atom_id res chain seq x y z
N MET A 1 -0.83 -0.18 19.34
CA MET A 1 -1.08 -1.08 18.20
C MET A 1 -1.97 -0.37 17.21
N ALA A 2 -1.57 -0.35 15.95
CA ALA A 2 -2.25 0.36 14.88
C ALA A 2 -3.58 -0.31 14.51
N ALA A 3 -4.52 0.49 14.02
CA ALA A 3 -5.84 0.06 13.58
C ALA A 3 -5.94 0.12 12.05
N PHE A 4 -6.52 -0.96 11.48
CA PHE A 4 -6.71 -1.09 10.04
C PHE A 4 -7.66 -0.03 9.45
N LEU A 5 -8.85 0.15 10.01
CA LEU A 5 -9.90 0.99 9.40
C LEU A 5 -9.43 2.44 9.12
N PRO A 6 -8.81 3.17 10.07
CA PRO A 6 -8.30 4.51 9.78
C PRO A 6 -7.19 4.53 8.71
N ALA A 7 -6.37 3.47 8.66
CA ALA A 7 -5.34 3.35 7.62
C ALA A 7 -5.94 3.05 6.25
N PHE A 8 -6.97 2.21 6.21
CA PHE A 8 -7.71 1.87 5.00
C PHE A 8 -8.45 3.09 4.43
N GLU A 9 -9.13 3.88 5.25
CA GLU A 9 -9.83 5.08 4.81
C GLU A 9 -8.88 6.08 4.13
N LYS A 10 -7.70 6.33 4.73
CA LYS A 10 -6.69 7.20 4.12
C LYS A 10 -6.12 6.63 2.83
N MET A 11 -5.87 5.33 2.79
CA MET A 11 -5.28 4.65 1.63
C MET A 11 -6.28 4.63 0.47
N ILE A 12 -7.54 4.29 0.71
CA ILE A 12 -8.53 4.17 -0.37
C ILE A 12 -8.82 5.52 -1.02
N ASP A 13 -8.77 6.61 -0.24
CA ASP A 13 -8.83 7.98 -0.78
C ASP A 13 -7.65 8.29 -1.71
N ASN A 14 -6.44 7.82 -1.38
CA ASN A 14 -5.26 7.97 -2.23
C ASN A 14 -5.34 7.11 -3.51
N GLU A 15 -6.02 5.96 -3.44
CA GLU A 15 -6.19 5.02 -4.56
C GLU A 15 -7.28 5.45 -5.56
N GLY A 16 -8.07 6.48 -5.23
CA GLY A 16 -9.14 7.01 -6.09
C GLY A 16 -10.55 6.57 -5.70
N GLY A 17 -10.71 5.99 -4.51
CA GLY A 17 -11.99 5.65 -3.91
C GLY A 17 -12.73 4.50 -4.60
N TYR A 18 -14.03 4.40 -4.33
CA TYR A 18 -14.91 3.33 -4.81
C TYR A 18 -15.40 3.56 -6.24
N THR A 19 -14.47 3.56 -7.20
CA THR A 19 -14.79 3.82 -8.61
C THR A 19 -14.57 2.59 -9.47
N LEU A 20 -15.50 2.30 -10.38
CA LEU A 20 -15.34 1.30 -11.43
C LEU A 20 -14.70 1.94 -12.67
N HIS A 21 -13.54 1.44 -13.07
CA HIS A 21 -12.85 1.82 -14.30
C HIS A 21 -12.81 0.64 -15.28
N ARG A 22 -13.00 0.96 -16.57
CA ARG A 22 -12.82 0.03 -17.69
C ARG A 22 -11.96 0.72 -18.72
N VAL A 23 -10.66 0.40 -18.71
CA VAL A 23 -9.71 0.99 -19.66
C VAL A 23 -9.50 -0.02 -20.78
N GLU A 24 -9.81 0.37 -22.01
CA GLU A 24 -9.63 -0.49 -23.18
C GLU A 24 -8.15 -0.85 -23.36
N GLY A 25 -7.86 -2.14 -23.55
CA GLY A 25 -6.50 -2.67 -23.64
C GLY A 25 -5.76 -2.83 -22.31
N ASP A 26 -6.36 -2.48 -21.17
CA ASP A 26 -5.76 -2.77 -19.87
C ASP A 26 -5.81 -4.28 -19.55
N ARG A 27 -4.67 -4.80 -19.07
CA ARG A 27 -4.54 -6.21 -18.69
C ARG A 27 -5.36 -6.54 -17.44
N GLY A 28 -5.59 -5.56 -16.57
CA GLY A 28 -6.41 -5.72 -15.36
C GLY A 28 -7.90 -5.90 -15.66
N GLY A 29 -8.37 -5.40 -16.80
CA GLY A 29 -9.77 -5.45 -17.19
C GLY A 29 -10.61 -4.44 -16.42
N ALA A 30 -11.80 -4.85 -15.97
CA ALA A 30 -12.61 -4.03 -15.08
C ALA A 30 -11.93 -3.92 -13.71
N THR A 31 -11.76 -2.70 -13.21
CA THR A 31 -11.10 -2.44 -11.92
C THR A 31 -12.03 -1.62 -11.04
N TYR A 32 -12.39 -2.14 -9.87
CA TYR A 32 -13.23 -1.45 -8.90
C TYR A 32 -12.44 -1.20 -7.62
N ALA A 33 -12.36 0.06 -7.18
CA ALA A 33 -11.65 0.43 -5.96
C ALA A 33 -10.18 -0.09 -5.90
N GLY A 34 -9.50 -0.06 -7.05
CA GLY A 34 -8.14 -0.59 -7.23
C GLY A 34 -8.06 -2.12 -7.41
N ILE A 35 -9.17 -2.85 -7.27
CA ILE A 35 -9.22 -4.32 -7.41
C ILE A 35 -9.50 -4.68 -8.86
N ALA A 36 -8.49 -5.19 -9.57
CA ALA A 36 -8.57 -5.56 -10.99
C ALA A 36 -9.12 -6.98 -11.18
N ARG A 37 -10.16 -7.13 -12.00
CA ARG A 37 -10.90 -8.40 -12.16
C ARG A 37 -10.05 -9.53 -12.72
N ASN A 38 -9.17 -9.25 -13.67
CA ASN A 38 -8.34 -10.29 -14.27
C ASN A 38 -7.24 -10.78 -13.32
N PHE A 39 -6.84 -9.98 -12.33
CA PHE A 39 -5.83 -10.36 -11.34
C PHE A 39 -6.44 -10.94 -10.07
N HIS A 40 -7.69 -10.58 -9.77
CA HIS A 40 -8.46 -11.06 -8.63
C HIS A 40 -9.83 -11.57 -9.08
N PRO A 41 -9.89 -12.61 -9.94
CA PRO A 41 -11.15 -13.11 -10.49
C PRO A 41 -12.10 -13.65 -9.42
N ASP A 42 -11.53 -14.15 -8.32
CA ASP A 42 -12.26 -14.78 -7.22
C ASP A 42 -12.67 -13.78 -6.12
N TRP A 43 -12.48 -12.47 -6.32
CA TRP A 43 -12.91 -11.48 -5.33
C TRP A 43 -14.44 -11.47 -5.20
N GLU A 44 -14.93 -11.63 -3.97
CA GLU A 44 -16.35 -11.78 -3.64
C GLU A 44 -17.21 -10.57 -4.01
N GLY A 45 -16.59 -9.40 -4.23
CA GLY A 45 -17.30 -8.20 -4.69
C GLY A 45 -17.77 -8.28 -6.14
N TRP A 46 -17.17 -9.15 -6.99
CA TRP A 46 -17.53 -9.21 -8.41
C TRP A 46 -18.98 -9.61 -8.69
N PRO A 47 -19.52 -10.70 -8.12
CA PRO A 47 -20.93 -11.06 -8.32
C PRO A 47 -21.90 -9.98 -7.83
N LEU A 48 -21.56 -9.28 -6.74
CA LEU A 48 -22.39 -8.20 -6.18
C LEU A 48 -22.40 -6.97 -7.09
N LEU A 49 -21.22 -6.60 -7.61
CA LEU A 49 -21.07 -5.48 -8.54
C LEU A 49 -21.80 -5.77 -9.85
N ASP A 50 -21.69 -6.99 -10.39
CA ASP A 50 -22.42 -7.41 -11.59
C ASP A 50 -23.94 -7.43 -11.39
N ALA A 51 -24.40 -7.73 -10.17
CA ALA A 51 -25.81 -7.66 -9.79
C ALA A 51 -26.32 -6.23 -9.56
N GLY A 52 -25.48 -5.20 -9.70
CA GLY A 52 -25.84 -3.79 -9.54
C GLY A 52 -26.12 -3.39 -8.08
N VAL A 53 -25.52 -4.09 -7.12
CA VAL A 53 -25.65 -3.77 -5.70
C VAL A 53 -25.00 -2.39 -5.41
N PRO A 54 -25.59 -1.55 -4.53
CA PRO A 54 -25.00 -0.25 -4.18
C PRO A 54 -23.60 -0.35 -3.55
N ASP A 55 -22.78 0.66 -3.77
CA ASP A 55 -21.41 0.74 -3.23
C ASP A 55 -21.33 0.51 -1.72
N SER A 56 -22.32 0.99 -0.95
CA SER A 56 -22.36 0.81 0.51
C SER A 56 -22.32 -0.65 0.96
N GLN A 57 -22.79 -1.58 0.13
CA GLN A 57 -22.71 -3.03 0.42
C GLN A 57 -21.43 -3.65 -0.18
N LEU A 58 -20.78 -3.00 -1.15
CA LEU A 58 -19.48 -3.42 -1.70
C LEU A 58 -18.30 -2.99 -0.83
N MET A 59 -18.40 -1.85 -0.15
CA MET A 59 -17.33 -1.28 0.69
C MET A 59 -16.72 -2.28 1.70
N PRO A 60 -17.51 -3.11 2.44
CA PRO A 60 -16.94 -4.11 3.34
C PRO A 60 -16.09 -5.16 2.61
N HIS A 61 -16.45 -5.56 1.39
CA HIS A 61 -15.67 -6.53 0.60
C HIS A 61 -14.36 -5.93 0.08
N VAL A 62 -14.35 -4.63 -0.22
CA VAL A 62 -13.13 -3.90 -0.57
C VAL A 62 -12.20 -3.82 0.65
N ALA A 63 -12.73 -3.40 1.81
CA ALA A 63 -11.96 -3.34 3.05
C ALA A 63 -11.36 -4.70 3.41
N ALA A 64 -12.15 -5.77 3.36
CA ALA A 64 -11.69 -7.14 3.64
C ALA A 64 -10.56 -7.57 2.68
N PHE A 65 -10.67 -7.24 1.39
CA PHE A 65 -9.62 -7.50 0.42
C PHE A 65 -8.30 -6.84 0.82
N TYR A 66 -8.32 -5.53 1.12
CA TYR A 66 -7.08 -4.83 1.51
C TYR A 66 -6.54 -5.27 2.87
N GLN A 67 -7.41 -5.66 3.79
CA GLN A 67 -7.01 -6.21 5.08
C GLN A 67 -6.20 -7.50 4.88
N GLN A 68 -6.78 -8.46 4.16
CA GLN A 68 -6.18 -9.78 3.95
C GLN A 68 -4.94 -9.74 3.05
N HIS A 69 -5.01 -8.99 1.94
CA HIS A 69 -3.96 -9.00 0.93
C HIS A 69 -2.80 -8.08 1.27
N PHE A 70 -2.99 -7.07 2.13
CA PHE A 70 -1.95 -6.09 2.41
C PHE A 70 -1.70 -5.89 3.91
N TRP A 71 -2.72 -5.49 4.68
CA TRP A 71 -2.55 -5.12 6.09
C TRP A 71 -2.02 -6.27 6.94
N GLU A 72 -2.63 -7.45 6.83
CA GLU A 72 -2.20 -8.64 7.58
C GLU A 72 -0.81 -9.12 7.12
N ARG A 73 -0.49 -8.95 5.83
CA ARG A 73 0.80 -9.34 5.25
C ARG A 73 1.97 -8.49 5.75
N ILE A 74 1.72 -7.21 6.03
CA ILE A 74 2.68 -6.33 6.72
C ILE A 74 2.57 -6.42 8.25
N ARG A 75 1.65 -7.24 8.76
CA ARG A 75 1.35 -7.38 10.19
C ARG A 75 1.01 -6.03 10.84
N GLY A 76 0.18 -5.22 10.17
CA GLY A 76 -0.11 -3.84 10.56
C GLY A 76 -0.63 -3.70 11.99
N ASP A 77 -1.46 -4.64 12.46
CA ASP A 77 -1.97 -4.64 13.85
C ASP A 77 -0.85 -4.76 14.89
N PHE A 78 0.32 -5.27 14.49
CA PHE A 78 1.47 -5.46 15.38
C PHE A 78 2.45 -4.28 15.39
N ILE A 79 2.17 -3.22 14.62
CA ILE A 79 2.97 -2.00 14.60
C ILE A 79 2.41 -1.04 15.66
N ASP A 80 3.27 -0.50 16.52
CA ASP A 80 2.81 0.32 17.65
C ASP A 80 2.33 1.71 17.23
N SER A 81 3.05 2.32 16.27
CA SER A 81 2.72 3.63 15.73
C SER A 81 1.76 3.54 14.55
N GLN A 82 0.58 4.18 14.69
CA GLN A 82 -0.42 4.28 13.63
C GLN A 82 0.18 4.87 12.33
N ARG A 83 0.95 5.95 12.42
CA ARG A 83 1.54 6.62 11.25
C ARG A 83 2.54 5.72 10.50
N VAL A 84 3.30 4.91 11.23
CA VAL A 84 4.24 3.94 10.65
C VAL A 84 3.48 2.85 9.90
N ALA A 85 2.42 2.31 10.50
CA ALA A 85 1.59 1.29 9.86
C ALA A 85 0.90 1.85 8.60
N GLU A 86 0.36 3.07 8.68
CA GLU A 86 -0.29 3.77 7.56
C GLU A 86 0.65 3.96 6.37
N THR A 87 1.86 4.50 6.59
CA THR A 87 2.79 4.73 5.48
C THR A 87 3.33 3.43 4.87
N LEU A 88 3.50 2.39 5.68
CA LEU A 88 3.93 1.08 5.20
C LEU A 88 2.82 0.42 4.37
N PHE A 89 1.59 0.49 4.84
CA PHE A 89 0.40 -0.04 4.17
C PHE A 89 0.13 0.65 2.83
N ASP A 90 0.05 1.99 2.82
CA ASP A 90 -0.17 2.79 1.61
C ASP A 90 0.90 2.48 0.54
N PHE A 91 2.17 2.40 0.96
CA PHE A 91 3.24 2.07 0.02
C PHE A 91 3.22 0.60 -0.41
N ALA A 92 2.77 -0.33 0.44
CA ALA A 92 2.60 -1.73 0.06
C ALA A 92 1.51 -1.92 -1.00
N VAL A 93 0.43 -1.14 -0.94
CA VAL A 93 -0.60 -1.09 -1.99
C VAL A 93 -0.01 -0.52 -3.27
N ASN A 94 0.68 0.62 -3.19
CA ASN A 94 1.18 1.32 -4.38
C ASN A 94 2.36 0.64 -5.09
N ALA A 95 3.30 0.07 -4.33
CA ALA A 95 4.58 -0.45 -4.84
C ALA A 95 4.76 -1.97 -4.63
N GLY A 96 3.76 -2.63 -4.03
CA GLY A 96 3.78 -4.04 -3.71
C GLY A 96 4.45 -4.37 -2.36
N LEU A 97 3.95 -5.44 -1.73
CA LEU A 97 4.38 -5.92 -0.41
C LEU A 97 5.89 -6.11 -0.27
N SER A 98 6.54 -6.71 -1.27
CA SER A 98 7.97 -7.03 -1.21
C SER A 98 8.81 -5.77 -1.17
N ALA A 99 8.52 -4.80 -2.04
CA ALA A 99 9.24 -3.53 -2.06
C ALA A 99 9.06 -2.78 -0.75
N ALA A 100 7.81 -2.64 -0.28
CA ALA A 100 7.51 -1.95 0.96
C ALA A 100 8.19 -2.58 2.18
N SER A 101 8.07 -3.90 2.31
CA SER A 101 8.65 -4.63 3.44
C SER A 101 10.18 -4.58 3.44
N LYS A 102 10.83 -4.68 2.27
CA LYS A 102 12.29 -4.59 2.17
C LYS A 102 12.81 -3.22 2.57
N LEU A 103 12.19 -2.15 2.07
CA LEU A 103 12.59 -0.80 2.47
C LEU A 103 12.39 -0.57 3.99
N ALA A 104 11.34 -1.12 4.58
CA ALA A 104 11.10 -1.02 6.01
C ALA A 104 12.18 -1.77 6.83
N GLN A 105 12.60 -2.94 6.35
CA GLN A 105 13.68 -3.73 6.96
C GLN A 105 15.04 -3.04 6.85
N GLU A 106 15.33 -2.39 5.71
CA GLU A 106 16.54 -1.58 5.55
C GLU A 106 16.58 -0.40 6.52
N VAL A 107 15.44 0.27 6.75
CA VAL A 107 15.34 1.37 7.72
C VAL A 107 15.53 0.87 9.15
N ALA A 108 14.96 -0.29 9.46
CA ALA A 108 15.04 -0.90 10.78
C ALA A 108 16.36 -1.65 11.05
N ASP A 109 17.29 -1.63 10.08
CA ASP A 109 18.59 -2.31 10.13
C ASP A 109 18.49 -3.80 10.52
N VAL A 110 17.58 -4.51 9.85
CA VAL A 110 17.40 -5.96 9.99
C VAL A 110 17.61 -6.68 8.66
N TYR A 111 17.71 -8.01 8.72
CA TYR A 111 17.81 -8.83 7.51
C TYR A 111 16.66 -8.55 6.52
N VAL A 112 17.01 -8.35 5.26
CA VAL A 112 16.10 -7.84 4.22
C VAL A 112 15.56 -8.98 3.35
N ASP A 113 14.59 -9.73 3.88
CA ASP A 113 13.91 -10.83 3.17
C ASP A 113 12.56 -10.43 2.54
N GLY A 114 12.05 -9.23 2.84
CA GLY A 114 10.76 -8.73 2.39
C GLY A 114 9.55 -9.31 3.14
N ILE A 115 9.77 -9.96 4.29
CA ILE A 115 8.73 -10.53 5.13
C ILE A 115 8.75 -9.86 6.50
N ILE A 116 7.68 -9.13 6.86
CA ILE A 116 7.57 -8.51 8.18
C ILE A 116 7.30 -9.59 9.24
N GLY A 117 8.39 -10.14 9.79
CA GLY A 117 8.38 -11.11 10.88
C GLY A 117 8.49 -10.46 12.26
N THR A 118 8.61 -11.30 13.29
CA THR A 118 8.77 -10.83 14.69
C THR A 118 10.01 -9.96 14.89
N LYS A 119 11.12 -10.27 14.21
CA LYS A 119 12.35 -9.47 14.26
C LYS A 119 12.16 -8.08 13.65
N SER A 120 11.53 -8.00 12.48
CA SER A 120 11.20 -6.72 11.83
C SER A 120 10.27 -5.89 12.70
N LEU A 121 9.18 -6.47 13.22
CA LEU A 121 8.25 -5.77 14.10
C LEU A 121 8.93 -5.21 15.35
N LYS A 122 9.77 -6.02 16.01
CA LYS A 122 10.51 -5.57 17.20
C LYS A 122 11.42 -4.39 16.88
N ALA A 123 12.15 -4.45 15.76
CA ALA A 123 13.05 -3.38 15.35
C ALA A 123 12.26 -2.11 15.01
N ILE A 124 11.22 -2.22 14.18
CA ILE A 124 10.34 -1.10 13.80
C ILE A 124 9.73 -0.43 15.03
N ASN A 125 9.15 -1.20 15.96
CA ASN A 125 8.48 -0.66 17.15
C ASN A 125 9.45 -0.04 18.16
N ASN A 126 10.72 -0.45 18.15
CA ASN A 126 11.74 0.13 19.02
C ASN A 126 12.34 1.44 18.47
N MET A 127 12.08 1.78 17.20
CA MET A 127 12.53 3.05 16.64
C MET A 127 11.60 4.18 17.06
N PRO A 128 12.12 5.39 17.33
CA PRO A 128 11.29 6.58 17.39
C PRO A 128 10.50 6.72 16.06
N PRO A 129 9.17 6.88 16.09
CA PRO A 129 8.36 6.86 14.87
C PRO A 129 8.84 7.83 13.79
N GLU A 130 9.23 9.05 14.16
CA GLU A 130 9.74 10.04 13.20
C GLU A 130 11.03 9.60 12.51
N VAL A 131 11.91 8.88 13.21
CA VAL A 131 13.15 8.37 12.61
C VAL A 131 12.82 7.32 11.56
N PHE A 132 11.87 6.42 11.85
CA PHE A 132 11.40 5.46 10.85
C PHE A 132 10.74 6.16 9.66
N LEU A 133 9.82 7.10 9.90
CA LEU A 133 9.08 7.80 8.85
C LEU A 133 10.01 8.55 7.88
N HIS A 134 10.98 9.31 8.41
CA HIS A 134 11.97 10.02 7.59
C HIS A 134 12.89 9.07 6.84
N GLY A 135 13.42 8.03 7.52
CA GLY A 135 14.26 7.02 6.87
C GLY A 135 13.53 6.31 5.74
N TYR A 136 12.26 5.95 5.97
CA TYR A 136 11.43 5.27 4.99
C TYR A 136 11.07 6.17 3.82
N ALA A 137 10.80 7.47 4.05
CA ALA A 137 10.64 8.44 2.97
C ALA A 137 11.88 8.55 2.08
N LEU A 138 13.08 8.63 2.67
CA LEU A 138 14.34 8.65 1.93
C LEU A 138 14.53 7.38 1.08
N LYS A 139 14.25 6.21 1.66
CA LYS A 139 14.30 4.92 0.93
C LYS A 139 13.31 4.85 -0.24
N LYS A 140 12.09 5.36 -0.07
CA LYS A 140 11.11 5.47 -1.17
C LYS A 140 11.63 6.36 -2.30
N VAL A 141 12.17 7.53 -1.97
CA VAL A 141 12.75 8.46 -2.96
C VAL A 141 13.94 7.82 -3.70
N ALA A 142 14.84 7.15 -2.98
CA ALA A 142 15.97 6.44 -3.59
C ALA A 142 15.49 5.38 -4.59
N ARG A 143 14.50 4.57 -4.22
CA ARG A 143 13.88 3.57 -5.11
C ARG A 143 13.27 4.21 -6.36
N TYR A 144 12.56 5.34 -6.22
CA TYR A 144 11.99 6.01 -7.39
C TYR A 144 13.08 6.51 -8.34
N ALA A 145 14.18 7.04 -7.81
CA ALA A 145 15.34 7.44 -8.60
C ALA A 145 15.94 6.23 -9.35
N GLU A 146 16.09 5.07 -8.68
CA GLU A 146 16.54 3.84 -9.33
C GLU A 146 15.63 3.39 -10.47
N ILE A 147 14.30 3.42 -10.26
CA ILE A 147 13.32 3.07 -11.30
C ILE A 147 13.49 3.97 -12.53
N VAL A 148 13.63 5.28 -12.33
CA VAL A 148 13.79 6.25 -13.44
C VAL A 148 15.16 6.11 -14.11
N ASN A 149 16.23 5.89 -13.36
CA ASN A 149 17.55 5.66 -13.90
C ASN A 149 17.60 4.39 -14.76
N HIS A 150 16.87 3.34 -14.37
CA HIS A 150 16.76 2.11 -15.14
C HIS A 150 15.80 2.25 -16.34
N ASN A 151 14.72 2.99 -16.17
CA ASN A 151 13.71 3.22 -17.21
C ASN A 151 13.29 4.71 -17.26
N PRO A 152 13.99 5.53 -18.07
CA PRO A 152 13.73 6.97 -18.13
C PRO A 152 12.30 7.37 -18.54
N SER A 153 11.56 6.48 -19.23
CA SER A 153 10.14 6.73 -19.58
C SER A 153 9.24 6.97 -18.36
N GLN A 154 9.68 6.54 -17.18
CA GLN A 154 8.94 6.68 -15.94
C GLN A 154 9.12 8.06 -15.29
N ALA A 155 10.05 8.90 -15.77
CA ALA A 155 10.33 10.22 -15.20
C ALA A 155 9.09 11.12 -15.07
N LYS A 156 8.11 10.95 -15.97
CA LYS A 156 6.82 11.68 -15.93
C LYS A 156 6.02 11.47 -14.64
N PHE A 157 6.25 10.38 -13.91
CA PHE A 157 5.55 10.07 -12.64
C PHE A 157 6.34 10.50 -11.39
N LEU A 158 7.63 10.82 -11.53
CA LEU A 158 8.55 11.00 -10.41
C LEU A 158 8.11 12.11 -9.45
N LEU A 159 7.68 13.26 -9.98
CA LEU A 159 7.19 14.38 -9.16
C LEU A 159 5.97 13.97 -8.32
N GLY A 160 5.05 13.20 -8.91
CA GLY A 160 3.89 12.66 -8.20
C GLY A 160 4.28 11.71 -7.06
N TRP A 161 5.25 10.82 -7.30
CA TRP A 161 5.77 9.90 -6.30
C TRP A 161 6.45 10.63 -5.12
N ILE A 162 7.25 11.65 -5.41
CA ILE A 162 7.91 12.47 -4.40
C ILE A 162 6.88 13.25 -3.59
N ASN A 163 5.93 13.93 -4.24
CA ASN A 163 4.91 14.73 -3.56
C ASN A 163 4.05 13.89 -2.61
N ARG A 164 3.62 12.69 -3.03
CA ARG A 164 2.89 11.76 -2.14
C ARG A 164 3.74 11.31 -0.96
N THR A 165 5.03 11.04 -1.19
CA THR A 165 5.96 10.65 -0.13
C THR A 165 6.15 11.76 0.90
N LEU A 166 6.33 13.01 0.46
CA LEU A 166 6.53 14.15 1.34
C LEU A 166 5.27 14.53 2.12
N LYS A 167 4.09 14.44 1.49
CA LYS A 167 2.80 14.66 2.17
C LYS A 167 2.61 13.71 3.37
N GLY A 168 3.12 12.47 3.29
CA GLY A 168 2.98 11.48 4.35
C GLY A 168 3.88 11.70 5.58
N ILE A 169 4.86 12.61 5.51
CA ILE A 169 5.77 12.92 6.62
C ILE A 169 5.62 14.35 7.16
N ALA A 170 4.90 15.22 6.44
CA ALA A 170 4.53 16.56 6.90
C ALA A 170 3.45 16.49 7.99
#